data_AF-A0A934A671-F1
#
_entry.id   AF-A0A934A671-F1
#
_cell.length_a   1.000
_cell.length_b   1.000
_cell.length_c   1.000
_cell.angle_alpha   90.00
_cell.angle_beta   90.00
_cell.angle_gamma   90.00
#
_symmetry.space_group_name_H-M   'P 1'
#
loop_
_entity.id
_entity.type
_entity.pdbx_description
1 polymer ?
#
loop_
_entity_poly.entity_id
_entity_poly.type
_entity_poly.pdbx_seq_one_letter_code
_entity_poly.pdbx_strand_id
1 'polypeptide(L)'
;MAQNQRMSVQVQDGKLRDDPSFLGKIVASVAYGDAVTVIRQQDPWLFVSVKGGQSGWIHSSALTEKEIVLRAGDANVQKSASQREIALAGKGFNPEVEREYKKRNPNLDFEEIDRMEKIVVSDEEIRQFIKDGKLMLEGGRP
;
A
#
# COMPACT_ATOMS: atom_id res chain seq x y z
N MET A 1 23.26 -0.29 -17.74
CA MET A 1 22.41 0.85 -18.14
C MET A 1 21.34 0.98 -17.07
N ALA A 2 21.35 2.02 -16.24
CA ALA A 2 20.29 2.22 -15.27
C ALA A 2 19.02 2.64 -16.03
N GLN A 3 17.96 1.82 -15.99
CA GLN A 3 16.67 2.21 -16.53
C GLN A 3 16.05 3.19 -15.53
N ASN A 4 16.16 4.49 -15.83
CA ASN A 4 15.37 5.50 -15.16
C ASN A 4 13.91 5.39 -15.62
N GLN A 5 13.23 4.33 -15.17
CA GLN A 5 11.83 4.10 -15.44
C GLN A 5 11.00 4.88 -14.42
N ARG A 6 10.06 5.67 -14.92
CA ARG A 6 9.12 6.39 -14.07
C ARG A 6 7.90 5.52 -13.82
N MET A 7 7.51 5.37 -12.56
CA MET A 7 6.35 4.58 -12.14
C MET A 7 5.47 5.41 -11.21
N SER A 8 4.22 4.98 -11.06
CA SER A 8 3.26 5.61 -10.14
C SER A 8 3.02 4.71 -8.94
N VAL A 9 2.83 5.29 -7.77
CA VAL A 9 2.43 4.56 -6.56
C VAL A 9 0.95 4.19 -6.65
N GLN A 10 0.62 2.91 -6.53
CA GLN A 10 -0.76 2.40 -6.62
C GLN A 10 -1.39 2.01 -5.27
N VAL A 11 -0.66 2.17 -4.17
CA VAL A 11 -1.14 1.92 -2.80
C VAL A 11 -1.47 3.23 -2.08
N GLN A 12 -2.38 3.19 -1.12
CA GLN A 12 -2.76 4.38 -0.34
C GLN A 12 -1.66 4.84 0.63
N ASP A 13 -1.01 3.89 1.31
CA ASP A 13 0.10 4.14 2.25
C ASP A 13 1.37 3.43 1.74
N GLY A 14 2.14 4.13 0.89
CA GLY A 14 3.40 3.62 0.38
C GLY A 14 4.55 4.00 1.31
N LYS A 15 5.39 3.04 1.70
CA LYS A 15 6.53 3.25 2.59
C LYS A 15 7.84 2.91 1.88
N LEU A 16 8.71 3.90 1.76
CA LEU A 16 10.09 3.71 1.34
C LEU A 16 10.92 3.25 2.53
N ARG A 17 11.76 2.23 2.31
CA ARG A 17 12.60 1.61 3.35
C ARG A 17 14.08 1.75 3.04
N ASP A 18 14.92 1.65 4.07
CA ASP A 18 16.38 1.69 3.92
C ASP A 18 16.96 0.39 3.33
N ASP A 19 16.27 -0.73 3.53
CA ASP A 19 16.64 -2.07 3.06
C ASP A 19 15.49 -2.71 2.25
N PRO A 20 15.76 -3.58 1.25
CA PRO A 20 14.75 -4.34 0.52
C PRO A 20 14.15 -5.46 1.39
N SER A 21 13.45 -5.06 2.45
CA SER A 21 12.79 -5.94 3.41
C SER A 21 11.52 -5.28 3.94
N PHE A 22 10.47 -6.05 4.20
CA PHE A 22 9.23 -5.51 4.81
C PHE A 22 9.46 -4.94 6.20
N LEU A 23 10.53 -5.39 6.87
CA LEU A 23 10.98 -4.90 8.17
C LEU A 23 12.13 -3.90 8.07
N GLY A 24 12.48 -3.43 6.88
CA GLY A 24 13.41 -2.31 6.71
C GLY A 24 12.85 -1.06 7.40
N LYS A 25 13.72 -0.20 7.93
CA LYS A 25 13.31 1.04 8.58
C LYS A 25 12.68 1.96 7.54
N ILE A 26 11.54 2.53 7.86
CA ILE A 26 10.86 3.50 6.99
C ILE A 26 11.70 4.78 6.93
N VAL A 27 12.13 5.17 5.72
CA VAL A 27 12.91 6.39 5.47
C VAL A 27 12.04 7.54 4.94
N ALA A 28 10.95 7.21 4.24
CA ALA A 28 10.00 8.17 3.71
C ALA A 28 8.66 7.48 3.41
N SER A 29 7.60 8.27 3.26
CA SER A 29 6.28 7.78 2.82
C SER A 29 5.91 8.45 1.50
N VAL A 30 5.15 7.73 0.68
CA VAL A 30 4.67 8.16 -0.64
C VAL A 30 3.18 7.93 -0.74
N ALA A 31 2.47 8.87 -1.35
CA ALA A 31 1.03 8.84 -1.50
C ALA A 31 0.61 8.15 -2.80
N TYR A 32 -0.65 7.69 -2.83
CA TYR A 32 -1.26 7.19 -4.06
C TYR A 32 -1.17 8.21 -5.21
N GLY A 33 -0.70 7.76 -6.37
CA GLY A 33 -0.49 8.58 -7.55
C GLY A 33 0.84 9.34 -7.58
N ASP A 34 1.65 9.27 -6.51
CA ASP A 34 2.98 9.87 -6.55
C ASP A 34 3.85 9.21 -7.63
N ALA A 35 4.55 10.06 -8.37
CA ALA A 35 5.48 9.61 -9.38
C ALA A 35 6.87 9.40 -8.78
N VAL A 36 7.41 8.20 -8.98
CA VAL A 36 8.74 7.81 -8.53
C VAL A 36 9.61 7.41 -9.72
N THR A 37 10.91 7.60 -9.58
CA THR A 37 11.90 7.14 -10.57
C THR A 37 12.63 5.94 -10.01
N VAL A 38 12.57 4.80 -10.70
CA VAL A 38 13.35 3.61 -10.35
C VAL A 38 14.81 3.86 -10.72
N ILE A 39 15.70 3.68 -9.74
CA ILE A 39 17.15 3.83 -9.90
C ILE A 39 17.83 2.46 -9.95
N ARG A 40 17.36 1.53 -9.10
CA ARG A 40 17.89 0.16 -9.03
C ARG A 40 16.76 -0.82 -8.79
N GLN A 41 16.90 -2.01 -9.35
CA GLN A 41 15.98 -3.12 -9.16
C GLN A 41 16.72 -4.28 -8.50
N GLN A 42 16.11 -4.84 -7.48
CA GLN A 42 16.49 -6.08 -6.81
C GLN A 42 15.18 -6.82 -6.55
N ASP A 43 14.65 -7.49 -7.58
CA ASP A 43 13.32 -8.11 -7.51
C ASP A 43 13.12 -8.96 -6.24
N PRO A 44 11.97 -8.82 -5.56
CA PRO A 44 10.80 -8.00 -5.92
C PRO A 44 10.87 -6.53 -5.44
N TRP A 45 12.03 -6.01 -5.05
CA TRP A 45 12.23 -4.66 -4.53
C TRP A 45 12.83 -3.69 -5.54
N LEU A 46 12.36 -2.45 -5.49
CA LEU A 46 12.78 -1.36 -6.35
C LEU A 46 13.32 -0.23 -5.48
N PHE A 47 14.55 0.20 -5.72
CA PHE A 47 15.10 1.40 -5.13
C PHE A 47 14.67 2.59 -5.99
N VAL A 48 13.88 3.47 -5.40
CA VAL A 48 13.25 4.59 -6.08
C VAL A 48 13.65 5.92 -5.47
N SER A 49 13.57 6.98 -6.29
CA SER A 49 13.73 8.36 -5.85
C SER A 49 12.44 9.14 -6.07
N VAL A 50 12.09 9.95 -5.08
CA VAL A 50 10.88 10.80 -5.07
C VAL A 50 11.23 12.26 -5.37
N LYS A 51 10.24 13.02 -5.83
CA LYS A 51 10.36 14.48 -5.95
C LYS A 51 10.63 15.08 -4.56
N GLY A 52 11.85 15.55 -4.35
CA GLY A 52 12.35 15.97 -3.03
C GLY A 52 13.73 15.40 -2.69
N GLY A 53 14.26 14.49 -3.52
CA GLY A 53 15.63 13.98 -3.39
C GLY A 53 15.80 12.83 -2.39
N GLN A 54 14.74 12.47 -1.68
CA GLN A 54 14.71 11.26 -0.86
C GLN A 54 14.67 10.01 -1.74
N SER A 55 15.26 8.92 -1.27
CA SER A 55 15.31 7.64 -1.98
C SER A 55 15.23 6.48 -1.00
N GLY A 56 14.67 5.36 -1.45
CA GLY A 56 14.52 4.16 -0.63
C GLY A 56 13.95 2.99 -1.42
N TRP A 57 13.89 1.84 -0.77
CA TRP A 57 13.34 0.60 -1.31
C TRP A 57 11.83 0.53 -1.12
N ILE A 58 11.13 0.14 -2.18
CA ILE A 58 9.71 -0.15 -2.16
C ILE A 58 9.45 -1.46 -2.90
N HIS A 59 8.48 -2.24 -2.44
CA HIS A 59 8.12 -3.48 -3.09
C HIS A 59 7.42 -3.19 -4.43
N SER A 60 7.70 -3.99 -5.46
CA SER A 60 7.17 -3.80 -6.82
C SER A 60 5.64 -3.76 -6.88
N SER A 61 4.95 -4.51 -6.00
CA SER A 61 3.48 -4.51 -5.92
C SER A 61 2.89 -3.14 -5.56
N ALA A 62 3.67 -2.23 -4.97
CA ALA A 62 3.22 -0.89 -4.62
C ALA A 62 3.32 0.09 -5.79
N LEU A 63 3.97 -0.29 -6.89
CA LEU A 63 4.20 0.55 -8.06
C LEU A 63 3.51 -0.01 -9.30
N THR A 64 3.09 0.87 -10.19
CA THR A 64 2.55 0.52 -11.50
C THR A 64 3.23 1.33 -12.59
N GLU A 65 3.41 0.73 -13.75
CA GLU A 65 3.90 1.43 -14.95
C GLU A 65 2.86 2.38 -15.53
N LYS A 66 1.59 2.21 -15.15
CA LYS A 66 0.51 3.11 -15.59
C LYS A 66 0.67 4.47 -14.94
N GLU A 67 0.56 5.52 -15.73
CA GLU A 67 0.51 6.88 -15.20
C GLU A 67 -0.84 7.12 -14.52
N ILE A 68 -0.82 7.39 -13.21
CA ILE A 68 -2.01 7.73 -12.45
C ILE A 68 -2.20 9.26 -12.55
N VAL A 69 -2.98 9.69 -13.55
CA VAL A 69 -3.28 11.11 -13.73
C VAL A 69 -4.46 11.50 -12.83
N LEU A 70 -4.18 12.11 -11.68
CA LEU A 70 -5.19 12.76 -10.86
C LEU A 70 -5.61 14.07 -11.56
N ARG A 71 -6.67 14.04 -12.37
CA ARG A 71 -7.28 15.25 -12.95
C ARG A 71 -8.02 16.01 -11.86
N ALA A 72 -7.33 16.93 -11.21
CA ALA A 72 -7.91 17.90 -10.29
C ALA A 72 -8.83 18.86 -11.06
N GLY A 73 -10.12 18.52 -11.14
CA GLY A 73 -11.13 19.34 -11.82
C GLY A 73 -12.52 18.73 -11.84
N ASP A 74 -12.63 17.40 -11.89
CA ASP A 74 -13.90 16.71 -11.77
C ASP A 74 -14.08 16.16 -10.35
N ALA A 75 -14.80 16.89 -9.50
CA ALA A 75 -15.14 16.47 -8.13
C ALA A 75 -15.85 15.10 -8.04
N ASN A 76 -16.32 14.56 -9.18
CA ASN A 76 -16.98 13.27 -9.30
C ASN A 76 -16.06 12.11 -9.73
N VAL A 77 -14.90 12.39 -10.33
CA VAL A 77 -13.99 11.34 -10.85
C VAL A 77 -13.13 10.76 -9.74
N GLN A 78 -12.65 11.59 -8.82
CA GLN A 78 -11.86 11.13 -7.66
C GLN A 78 -12.65 10.14 -6.78
N LYS A 79 -13.97 10.34 -6.63
CA LYS A 79 -14.86 9.46 -5.87
C LYS A 79 -15.36 8.26 -6.69
N SER A 80 -15.68 8.43 -7.98
CA SER A 80 -16.19 7.32 -8.80
C SER A 80 -15.12 6.31 -9.21
N ALA A 81 -13.90 6.76 -9.53
CA ALA A 81 -12.81 5.87 -9.90
C ALA A 81 -12.28 5.10 -8.68
N SER A 82 -12.07 5.79 -7.55
CA SER A 82 -11.69 5.13 -6.29
C SER A 82 -12.73 4.11 -5.84
N GLN A 83 -14.03 4.42 -5.88
CA GLN A 83 -15.08 3.48 -5.47
C GLN A 83 -15.19 2.25 -6.37
N ARG A 84 -14.96 2.39 -7.69
CA ARG A 84 -15.06 1.28 -8.65
C ARG A 84 -13.79 0.43 -8.74
N GLU A 85 -12.61 1.03 -8.68
CA GLU A 85 -11.33 0.30 -8.70
C GLU A 85 -11.09 -0.46 -7.37
N ILE A 86 -11.47 0.12 -6.22
CA ILE A 86 -11.37 -0.54 -4.91
C ILE A 86 -12.36 -1.73 -4.80
N ALA A 87 -13.59 -1.58 -5.33
CA ALA A 87 -14.58 -2.66 -5.30
C ALA A 87 -14.20 -3.85 -6.22
N LEU A 88 -13.45 -3.60 -7.29
CA LEU A 88 -13.02 -4.65 -8.24
C LEU A 88 -11.83 -5.46 -7.72
N ALA A 89 -10.90 -4.83 -7.00
CA ALA A 89 -9.74 -5.49 -6.40
C ALA A 89 -10.04 -6.11 -5.03
N GLY A 90 -11.07 -5.63 -4.32
CA GLY A 90 -11.45 -6.07 -2.99
C GLY A 90 -12.88 -6.59 -2.89
N LYS A 91 -13.30 -7.57 -3.71
CA LYS A 91 -14.55 -8.37 -3.54
C LYS A 91 -15.81 -7.59 -3.08
N GLY A 92 -15.98 -6.32 -3.45
CA GLY A 92 -17.12 -5.49 -3.04
C GLY A 92 -17.12 -4.96 -1.59
N PHE A 93 -16.02 -4.98 -0.86
CA PHE A 93 -15.92 -4.41 0.50
C PHE A 93 -15.55 -2.93 0.43
N ASN A 94 -16.54 -2.05 0.59
CA ASN A 94 -16.32 -0.61 0.72
C ASN A 94 -17.30 0.00 1.75
N PRO A 95 -17.02 1.21 2.27
CA PRO A 95 -17.85 1.83 3.31
C PRO A 95 -19.30 2.05 2.88
N GLU A 96 -19.56 2.29 1.58
CA GLU A 96 -20.91 2.42 1.04
C GLU A 96 -21.70 1.11 1.12
N VAL A 97 -21.09 -0.01 0.73
CA VAL A 97 -21.67 -1.36 0.74
C VAL A 97 -21.93 -1.79 2.18
N GLU A 98 -21.01 -1.53 3.09
CA GLU A 98 -21.21 -1.81 4.51
C GLU A 98 -22.38 -1.03 5.11
N ARG A 99 -22.52 0.27 4.78
CA ARG A 99 -23.68 1.06 5.23
C ARG A 99 -25.00 0.49 4.73
N GLU A 100 -25.08 0.12 3.46
CA GLU A 100 -26.29 -0.50 2.90
C GLU A 100 -26.55 -1.89 3.49
N TYR A 101 -25.50 -2.66 3.77
CA TYR A 101 -25.61 -3.97 4.39
C TYR A 101 -26.05 -3.90 5.86
N LYS A 102 -25.54 -2.92 6.64
CA LYS A 102 -25.99 -2.59 8.01
C LYS A 102 -27.48 -2.24 8.04
N LYS A 103 -27.97 -1.43 7.07
CA LYS A 103 -29.40 -1.08 6.96
C LYS A 103 -30.30 -2.29 6.69
N ARG A 104 -29.84 -3.22 5.84
CA ARG A 104 -30.63 -4.40 5.44
C ARG A 104 -30.57 -5.54 6.48
N ASN A 105 -29.59 -5.51 7.38
CA ASN A 105 -29.37 -6.55 8.36
C ASN A 105 -29.19 -5.96 9.78
N PRO A 106 -30.27 -5.47 10.41
CA PRO A 106 -30.20 -4.80 11.72
C PRO A 106 -29.81 -5.74 12.87
N ASN A 107 -29.86 -7.06 12.67
CA ASN A 107 -29.56 -8.07 13.69
C ASN A 107 -28.11 -8.56 13.64
N LEU A 108 -27.30 -8.07 12.70
CA LEU A 108 -25.89 -8.41 12.57
C LEU A 108 -25.06 -7.43 13.43
N ASP A 109 -24.24 -7.99 14.32
CA ASP A 109 -23.32 -7.23 15.15
C ASP A 109 -22.01 -6.98 14.39
N PHE A 110 -21.75 -5.72 14.05
CA PHE A 110 -20.54 -5.29 13.36
C PHE A 110 -19.45 -4.83 14.34
N GLU A 111 -19.69 -4.86 15.65
CA GLU A 111 -18.71 -4.39 16.62
C GLU A 111 -17.41 -5.19 16.57
N GLU A 112 -17.47 -6.50 16.30
CA GLU A 112 -16.26 -7.31 16.11
C GLU A 112 -15.47 -6.93 14.85
N ILE A 113 -16.17 -6.54 13.77
CA ILE A 113 -15.53 -6.07 12.54
C ILE A 113 -14.88 -4.71 12.80
N ASP A 114 -15.60 -3.80 13.43
CA ASP A 114 -15.10 -2.47 13.81
C ASP A 114 -13.93 -2.59 14.82
N ARG A 115 -13.92 -3.64 15.66
CA ARG A 115 -12.77 -3.99 16.52
C ARG A 115 -11.59 -4.47 15.68
N MET A 116 -11.81 -5.39 14.74
CA MET A 116 -10.77 -5.93 13.86
C MET A 116 -10.12 -4.84 13.00
N GLU A 117 -10.89 -3.89 12.48
CA GLU A 117 -10.38 -2.77 11.68
C GLU A 117 -9.39 -1.88 12.47
N LYS A 118 -9.56 -1.80 13.79
CA LYS A 118 -8.70 -1.00 14.68
C LYS A 118 -7.46 -1.74 15.14
N ILE A 119 -7.32 -3.04 14.85
CA ILE A 119 -6.14 -3.81 15.22
C ILE A 119 -4.98 -3.31 14.37
N VAL A 120 -4.07 -2.57 15.01
CA VAL A 120 -2.79 -2.16 14.42
C VAL A 120 -1.70 -2.96 15.12
N VAL A 121 -1.06 -3.86 14.38
CA VAL A 121 0.10 -4.62 14.87
C VAL A 121 1.36 -3.80 14.59
N SER A 122 2.16 -3.56 15.63
CA SER A 122 3.41 -2.83 15.50
C SER A 122 4.52 -3.68 14.86
N ASP A 123 5.51 -3.01 14.24
CA ASP A 123 6.67 -3.69 13.66
C ASP A 123 7.44 -4.53 14.70
N GLU A 124 7.42 -4.13 15.97
CA GLU A 124 8.08 -4.86 17.06
C GLU A 124 7.37 -6.18 17.37
N GLU A 125 6.03 -6.15 17.45
CA GLU A 125 5.24 -7.37 17.65
C GLU A 125 5.41 -8.34 16.48
N ILE A 126 5.50 -7.83 15.24
CA ILE A 126 5.79 -8.65 14.06
C ILE A 126 7.18 -9.30 14.17
N ARG A 127 8.21 -8.54 14.58
CA ARG A 127 9.57 -9.08 14.78
C ARG A 127 9.59 -10.18 15.83
N GLN A 128 8.93 -9.96 16.96
CA GLN A 128 8.86 -10.92 18.04
C GLN A 128 8.13 -12.19 17.59
N PHE A 129 7.01 -12.05 16.88
CA PHE A 129 6.27 -13.17 16.30
C PHE A 129 7.11 -14.01 15.34
N ILE A 130 7.90 -13.37 14.47
CA ILE A 130 8.81 -14.05 13.54
C ILE A 130 9.90 -14.83 14.29
N LYS A 131 10.48 -14.20 15.32
CA LYS A 131 11.53 -14.81 16.15
C LYS A 131 11.01 -16.03 16.90
N ASP A 132 9.84 -15.91 17.53
CA ASP A 132 9.23 -16.98 18.31
C ASP A 132 8.72 -18.12 17.42
N GLY A 133 8.14 -17.77 16.27
CA GLY A 133 7.63 -18.72 15.28
C GLY A 133 8.71 -19.36 14.40
N LYS A 134 9.98 -18.92 14.52
CA LYS A 134 11.10 -19.34 13.62
C LYS A 134 10.74 -19.20 12.13
N LEU A 135 9.99 -18.14 11.80
CA LEU A 135 9.51 -17.92 10.44
C LEU A 135 10.65 -17.38 9.58
N MET A 136 10.79 -17.90 8.37
CA MET A 136 11.69 -17.33 7.37
C MET A 136 10.94 -16.23 6.61
N LEU A 137 11.50 -15.03 6.59
CA LEU A 137 11.02 -13.96 5.72
C LEU A 137 11.53 -14.22 4.31
N GLU A 138 10.74 -14.88 3.47
CA GLU A 138 11.01 -14.85 2.04
C GLU A 138 10.78 -13.43 1.53
N GLY A 139 11.86 -12.75 1.14
CA GLY A 139 11.75 -11.47 0.42
C GLY A 139 12.77 -10.40 0.77
N GLY A 140 13.65 -10.58 1.76
CA GLY A 140 14.77 -9.67 2.04
C GLY A 140 15.99 -10.48 2.42
N ARG A 141 17.20 -10.07 2.00
CA ARG A 141 18.43 -10.86 2.21
C ARG A 141 18.65 -11.16 3.72
N PRO A 142 19.35 -12.28 4.03
CA PRO A 142 19.63 -12.70 5.42
C PRO A 142 20.37 -11.64 6.23
#